data_AF-E9T4Z2-F1
#
_entry.id   AF-E9T4Z2-F1
#
_cell.length_a   1.000
_cell.length_b   1.000
_cell.length_c   1.000
_cell.angle_alpha   90.00
_cell.angle_beta   90.00
_cell.angle_gamma   90.00
#
_symmetry.space_group_name_H-M   'P 1'
#
loop_
_entity.id
_entity.type
_entity.pdbx_description
1 polymer ?
#
loop_
_entity_poly.entity_id
_entity_poly.type
_entity_poly.pdbx_seq_one_letter_code
_entity_poly.pdbx_strand_id
1 'polypeptide(L)'
;MVHIDPLTDGRTPDDTRNRTNSTKTDGTKAGTRPSAADVVAVAEQSDLSPTALASLLVSLGESITDEDDLANVLQRVTEVAHQVIDNADCTGVTVDFGGRTYTAAYTDGRTLRVDHEQYAAGEGPCLQASRTRETVLVDLDEATDRWPAFTESARAEGIRSFLAAPLFVDDHTLGALNLYGRGPSAFDEVDADVLELLTGTVSRAIGEFARFKSARDAADALQRALETRAPIEQAKGMLMALHRIDAHQAFQLLRKQSQTTNTRLRDVALNLVEQLSAPEDFAVDETAS
;
A
#
# COMPACT_ATOMS: atom_id res chain seq x y z
N MET A 1 49.49 -34.73 -58.03
CA MET A 1 50.45 -33.60 -58.19
C MET A 1 50.75 -33.08 -56.79
N VAL A 2 52.01 -33.12 -56.40
CA VAL A 2 52.53 -33.00 -55.04
C VAL A 2 53.20 -31.63 -54.84
N HIS A 3 52.94 -30.96 -53.72
CA HIS A 3 53.78 -29.95 -53.04
C HIS A 3 53.16 -29.81 -51.63
N ILE A 4 53.74 -30.22 -50.49
CA ILE A 4 55.05 -29.99 -49.83
C ILE A 4 55.34 -28.51 -49.55
N ASP A 5 54.83 -28.02 -48.40
CA ASP A 5 55.53 -27.51 -47.18
C ASP A 5 56.82 -26.65 -47.30
N PRO A 6 57.35 -26.00 -46.22
CA PRO A 6 56.77 -25.49 -44.95
C PRO A 6 57.40 -24.14 -44.51
N LEU A 7 57.07 -23.60 -43.31
CA LEU A 7 58.03 -23.04 -42.33
C LEU A 7 57.35 -22.61 -41.01
N THR A 8 57.45 -23.51 -40.03
CA THR A 8 57.99 -23.32 -38.64
C THR A 8 58.73 -22.00 -38.37
N ASP A 9 58.91 -21.43 -37.18
CA ASP A 9 58.76 -21.79 -35.76
C ASP A 9 59.21 -20.53 -34.97
N GLY A 10 58.84 -20.35 -33.71
CA GLY A 10 59.33 -19.19 -32.95
C GLY A 10 58.80 -18.93 -31.54
N ARG A 11 58.99 -19.89 -30.63
CA ARG A 11 59.23 -19.71 -29.17
C ARG A 11 58.13 -19.16 -28.24
N THR A 12 57.76 -20.02 -27.29
CA THR A 12 57.39 -19.76 -25.88
C THR A 12 58.67 -19.57 -25.01
N PRO A 13 58.67 -19.37 -23.66
CA PRO A 13 57.63 -19.11 -22.63
C PRO A 13 58.01 -18.01 -21.57
N ASP A 14 57.18 -17.89 -20.51
CA ASP A 14 57.42 -17.33 -19.14
C ASP A 14 57.44 -15.80 -18.94
N ASP A 15 56.99 -15.21 -17.83
CA ASP A 15 56.16 -15.56 -16.65
C ASP A 15 55.86 -14.19 -16.01
N THR A 16 54.64 -13.93 -15.57
CA THR A 16 54.32 -13.35 -14.26
C THR A 16 52.85 -12.91 -14.18
N ARG A 17 52.10 -13.76 -13.48
CA ARG A 17 51.07 -13.43 -12.48
C ARG A 17 50.59 -11.96 -12.47
N ASN A 18 49.29 -11.76 -12.70
CA ASN A 18 48.48 -11.21 -11.61
C ASN A 18 47.02 -11.68 -11.69
N ARG A 19 46.56 -12.26 -10.57
CA ARG A 19 45.16 -12.58 -10.30
C ARG A 19 44.42 -11.26 -10.08
N THR A 20 43.29 -11.06 -10.73
CA THR A 20 42.17 -10.39 -10.06
C THR A 20 40.90 -11.20 -10.31
N ASN A 21 40.27 -11.52 -9.19
CA ASN A 21 39.11 -12.38 -9.03
C ASN A 21 37.87 -11.77 -9.70
N SER A 22 37.06 -12.67 -10.25
CA SER A 22 35.60 -12.66 -10.26
C SER A 22 34.91 -11.69 -9.29
N THR A 23 33.85 -11.03 -9.77
CA THR A 23 32.51 -11.34 -9.26
C THR A 23 31.45 -10.77 -10.20
N LYS A 24 30.83 -11.72 -10.91
CA LYS A 24 29.53 -11.63 -11.54
C LYS A 24 28.51 -11.61 -10.39
N THR A 25 27.85 -10.48 -10.11
CA THR A 25 26.72 -10.46 -9.17
C THR A 25 25.43 -10.56 -9.98
N ASP A 26 25.09 -11.82 -10.22
CA ASP A 26 23.75 -12.30 -10.50
C ASP A 26 22.93 -12.24 -9.20
N GLY A 27 21.62 -12.01 -9.29
CA GLY A 27 20.68 -12.26 -8.20
C GLY A 27 19.92 -11.04 -7.66
N THR A 28 18.80 -10.73 -8.32
CA THR A 28 17.59 -10.23 -7.67
C THR A 28 17.34 -11.04 -6.39
N LYS A 29 17.50 -10.43 -5.21
CA LYS A 29 17.22 -11.10 -3.94
C LYS A 29 15.72 -11.12 -3.70
N ALA A 30 15.14 -12.31 -3.78
CA ALA A 30 13.83 -12.63 -3.23
C ALA A 30 13.73 -12.18 -1.76
N GLY A 31 12.54 -11.71 -1.37
CA GLY A 31 12.21 -11.13 -0.08
C GLY A 31 12.79 -11.89 1.12
N THR A 32 13.86 -11.34 1.68
CA THR A 32 14.34 -11.69 3.01
C THR A 32 13.51 -10.90 4.02
N ARG A 33 13.15 -11.48 5.17
CA ARG A 33 12.55 -10.73 6.29
C ARG A 33 13.40 -9.46 6.49
N PRO A 34 12.81 -8.24 6.54
CA PRO A 34 13.54 -7.13 7.13
C PRO A 34 13.89 -7.57 8.53
N SER A 35 15.17 -7.77 8.75
CA SER A 35 15.71 -8.17 10.03
C SER A 35 15.41 -7.05 11.03
N ALA A 36 15.46 -7.37 12.32
CA ALA A 36 15.44 -6.30 13.33
C ALA A 36 16.53 -5.25 13.04
N ALA A 37 17.63 -5.61 12.37
CA ALA A 37 18.67 -4.68 11.95
C ALA A 37 18.23 -3.77 10.78
N ASP A 38 17.41 -4.24 9.85
CA ASP A 38 16.89 -3.40 8.75
C ASP A 38 15.88 -2.40 9.28
N VAL A 39 15.00 -2.84 10.19
CA VAL A 39 14.03 -1.98 10.90
C VAL A 39 14.75 -0.93 11.75
N VAL A 40 15.82 -1.33 12.46
CA VAL A 40 16.63 -0.41 13.27
C VAL A 40 17.44 0.55 12.39
N ALA A 41 18.01 0.08 11.28
CA ALA A 41 18.78 0.93 10.36
C ALA A 41 17.91 2.03 9.73
N VAL A 42 16.70 1.68 9.28
CA VAL A 42 15.73 2.66 8.78
C VAL A 42 15.30 3.60 9.91
N ALA A 43 15.05 3.10 11.12
CA ALA A 43 14.69 3.94 12.26
C ALA A 43 15.81 4.90 12.70
N GLU A 44 17.07 4.48 12.61
CA GLU A 44 18.25 5.32 12.89
C GLU A 44 18.48 6.38 11.81
N GLN A 45 18.16 6.08 10.55
CA GLN A 45 18.32 7.00 9.41
C GLN A 45 17.15 7.99 9.29
N SER A 46 15.95 7.59 9.72
CA SER A 46 14.71 8.33 9.49
C SER A 46 14.17 9.04 10.75
N ASP A 47 14.96 9.07 11.83
CA ASP A 47 14.60 9.61 13.16
C ASP A 47 13.20 9.16 13.64
N LEU A 48 12.84 7.90 13.36
CA LEU A 48 11.50 7.38 13.65
C LEU A 48 11.26 7.38 15.15
N SER A 49 10.15 7.98 15.58
CA SER A 49 9.81 7.99 16.99
C SER A 49 9.66 6.56 17.54
N PRO A 50 10.01 6.29 18.81
CA PRO A 50 9.79 4.98 19.43
C PRO A 50 8.33 4.49 19.34
N THR A 51 7.37 5.40 19.29
CA THR A 51 5.94 5.11 19.12
C THR A 51 5.60 4.67 17.69
N ALA A 52 6.23 5.29 16.69
CA ALA A 52 6.14 4.90 15.30
C ALA A 52 6.70 3.49 15.09
N LEU A 53 7.88 3.22 15.66
CA LEU A 53 8.55 1.92 15.62
C LEU A 53 7.73 0.84 16.35
N ALA A 54 7.18 1.16 17.53
CA ALA A 54 6.29 0.26 18.26
C ALA A 54 5.00 -0.03 17.46
N SER A 55 4.43 0.97 16.79
CA SER A 55 3.24 0.80 15.95
C SER A 55 3.51 -0.05 14.71
N LEU A 56 4.67 0.12 14.09
CA LEU A 56 5.21 -0.75 13.03
C LEU A 56 5.31 -2.20 13.52
N LEU A 57 5.94 -2.41 14.69
CA LEU A 57 6.13 -3.73 15.29
C LEU A 57 4.81 -4.39 15.74
N VAL A 58 3.83 -3.61 16.21
CA VAL A 58 2.48 -4.12 16.54
C VAL A 58 1.73 -4.50 15.26
N SER A 59 1.82 -3.68 14.21
CA SER A 59 1.21 -3.99 12.90
C SER A 59 1.85 -5.24 12.26
N LEU A 60 3.13 -5.49 12.53
CA LEU A 60 3.86 -6.71 12.17
C LEU A 60 3.44 -7.95 12.96
N GLY A 61 2.85 -7.78 14.14
CA GLY A 61 2.57 -8.84 15.12
C GLY A 61 1.15 -9.40 15.08
N GLU A 62 0.21 -8.72 14.43
CA GLU A 62 -1.17 -9.21 14.29
C GLU A 62 -1.23 -10.25 13.17
N SER A 63 -1.61 -11.48 13.54
CA SER A 63 -1.83 -12.55 12.57
C SER A 63 -3.12 -12.26 11.80
N ILE A 64 -3.04 -12.14 10.47
CA ILE A 64 -4.22 -12.06 9.62
C ILE A 64 -4.83 -13.46 9.58
N THR A 65 -6.03 -13.63 10.14
CA THR A 65 -6.75 -14.92 10.19
C THR A 65 -8.01 -14.93 9.34
N ASP A 66 -8.58 -13.76 9.08
CA ASP A 66 -9.70 -13.57 8.16
C ASP A 66 -9.63 -12.24 7.40
N GLU A 67 -10.67 -11.98 6.61
CA GLU A 67 -10.82 -10.81 5.77
C GLU A 67 -10.94 -9.49 6.56
N ASP A 68 -11.45 -9.52 7.80
CA ASP A 68 -11.55 -8.32 8.65
C ASP A 68 -10.19 -7.95 9.22
N ASP A 69 -9.38 -8.94 9.60
CA ASP A 69 -7.99 -8.71 10.02
C ASP A 69 -7.18 -8.07 8.88
N LEU A 70 -7.40 -8.51 7.64
CA LEU A 70 -6.76 -7.91 6.47
C LEU A 70 -7.13 -6.43 6.31
N ALA A 71 -8.43 -6.11 6.38
CA ALA A 71 -8.90 -4.72 6.31
C ALA A 71 -8.29 -3.86 7.43
N ASN A 72 -8.19 -4.41 8.65
CA ASN A 72 -7.54 -3.73 9.78
C ASN A 72 -6.06 -3.47 9.53
N VAL A 73 -5.31 -4.44 9.03
CA VAL A 73 -3.89 -4.28 8.71
C VAL A 73 -3.69 -3.22 7.62
N LEU A 74 -4.51 -3.23 6.56
CA LEU A 74 -4.42 -2.23 5.49
C LEU A 74 -4.75 -0.81 5.99
N GLN A 75 -5.78 -0.66 6.82
CA GLN A 75 -6.09 0.63 7.43
C GLN A 75 -4.99 1.06 8.39
N ARG A 76 -4.44 0.14 9.18
CA ARG A 76 -3.39 0.46 10.13
C ARG A 76 -2.10 0.89 9.46
N VAL A 77 -1.65 0.21 8.40
CA VAL A 77 -0.44 0.64 7.68
C VAL A 77 -0.63 2.03 7.05
N THR A 78 -1.83 2.31 6.55
CA THR A 78 -2.19 3.64 6.02
C THR A 78 -2.05 4.72 7.10
N GLU A 79 -2.57 4.44 8.30
CA GLU A 79 -2.46 5.36 9.45
C GLU A 79 -1.03 5.54 9.93
N VAL A 80 -0.26 4.45 10.00
CA VAL A 80 1.15 4.51 10.39
C VAL A 80 1.93 5.32 9.38
N ALA A 81 1.82 5.03 8.08
CA ALA A 81 2.48 5.80 7.04
C ALA A 81 2.16 7.29 7.13
N HIS A 82 0.88 7.63 7.32
CA HIS A 82 0.44 9.02 7.50
C HIS A 82 1.01 9.71 8.75
N GLN A 83 1.31 8.96 9.81
CA GLN A 83 1.84 9.49 11.06
C GLN A 83 3.37 9.60 11.09
N VAL A 84 4.06 8.75 10.33
CA VAL A 84 5.52 8.62 10.40
C VAL A 84 6.24 9.33 9.27
N ILE A 85 5.58 9.52 8.13
CA ILE A 85 6.10 10.26 6.99
C ILE A 85 5.51 11.67 7.05
N ASP A 86 6.38 12.66 7.25
CA ASP A 86 5.97 14.05 7.33
C ASP A 86 5.37 14.53 6.00
N ASN A 87 4.52 15.56 6.06
CA ASN A 87 3.87 16.16 4.90
C ASN A 87 2.98 15.23 4.06
N ALA A 88 2.71 14.01 4.54
CA ALA A 88 1.72 13.10 3.97
C ALA A 88 0.29 13.62 4.24
N ASP A 89 -0.20 14.55 3.43
CA ASP A 89 -1.55 15.11 3.59
C ASP A 89 -2.66 14.07 3.39
N CYS A 90 -2.45 13.08 2.52
CA CYS A 90 -3.37 11.98 2.28
C CYS A 90 -2.60 10.68 2.07
N THR A 91 -3.16 9.58 2.55
CA THR A 91 -2.58 8.24 2.40
C THR A 91 -3.66 7.26 1.99
N GLY A 92 -3.30 6.24 1.21
CA GLY A 92 -4.22 5.17 0.82
C GLY A 92 -3.52 3.92 0.35
N VAL A 93 -4.24 2.81 0.41
CA VAL A 93 -3.81 1.56 -0.20
C VAL A 93 -4.66 1.34 -1.44
N THR A 94 -4.03 1.27 -2.60
CA THR A 94 -4.61 0.70 -3.82
C THR A 94 -4.44 -0.81 -3.79
N VAL A 95 -5.45 -1.53 -4.23
CA VAL A 95 -5.36 -2.96 -4.49
C VAL A 95 -5.89 -3.23 -5.91
N ASP A 96 -5.18 -4.10 -6.62
CA ASP A 96 -5.53 -4.59 -7.95
C ASP A 96 -5.93 -6.07 -7.85
N PHE A 97 -7.17 -6.37 -8.23
CA PHE A 97 -7.68 -7.72 -8.23
C PHE A 97 -8.63 -7.97 -9.39
N GLY A 98 -8.40 -9.08 -10.11
CA GLY A 98 -9.27 -9.49 -11.21
C GLY A 98 -9.38 -8.45 -12.33
N GLY A 99 -8.33 -7.63 -12.52
CA GLY A 99 -8.32 -6.53 -13.49
C GLY A 99 -9.15 -5.31 -13.07
N ARG A 100 -9.51 -5.22 -11.79
CA ARG A 100 -10.17 -4.05 -11.20
C ARG A 100 -9.28 -3.46 -10.12
N THR A 101 -9.15 -2.14 -10.14
CA THR A 101 -8.39 -1.40 -9.14
C THR A 101 -9.33 -0.64 -8.23
N TYR A 102 -9.03 -0.64 -6.94
CA TYR A 102 -9.82 0.07 -5.93
C TYR A 102 -8.91 0.49 -4.78
N THR A 103 -9.27 1.59 -4.13
CA THR A 103 -8.65 2.02 -2.87
C THR A 103 -9.20 1.14 -1.76
N ALA A 104 -8.40 0.34 -1.06
CA ALA A 104 -8.85 -0.54 0.03
C ALA A 104 -8.89 0.17 1.39
N ALA A 105 -7.95 1.06 1.66
CA ALA A 105 -7.84 1.83 2.89
C ALA A 105 -7.38 3.26 2.58
N TYR A 106 -7.72 4.22 3.45
CA TYR A 106 -7.32 5.63 3.28
C TYR A 106 -7.49 6.43 4.57
N THR A 107 -6.79 7.56 4.67
CA THR A 107 -6.90 8.52 5.80
C THR A 107 -7.79 9.71 5.50
N ASP A 108 -7.86 10.16 4.25
CA ASP A 108 -8.63 11.34 3.82
C ASP A 108 -9.48 11.02 2.56
N GLY A 109 -10.71 11.53 2.50
CA GLY A 109 -11.60 11.33 1.35
C GLY A 109 -11.06 11.90 0.03
N ARG A 110 -10.08 12.82 0.08
CA ARG A 110 -9.28 13.27 -1.08
C ARG A 110 -8.58 12.12 -1.79
N THR A 111 -8.05 11.15 -1.04
CA THR A 111 -7.41 9.95 -1.59
C THR A 111 -8.34 9.26 -2.59
N LEU A 112 -9.63 9.10 -2.26
CA LEU A 112 -10.59 8.44 -3.15
C LEU A 112 -10.80 9.19 -4.47
N ARG A 113 -10.76 10.51 -4.45
CA ARG A 113 -10.95 11.34 -5.64
C ARG A 113 -9.72 11.31 -6.55
N VAL A 114 -8.53 11.41 -5.95
CA VAL A 114 -7.24 11.29 -6.67
C VAL A 114 -7.06 9.90 -7.26
N ASP A 115 -7.39 8.86 -6.50
CA ASP A 115 -7.33 7.47 -6.94
C ASP A 115 -8.32 7.16 -8.06
N HIS A 116 -9.57 7.65 -7.95
CA HIS A 116 -10.59 7.46 -8.99
C HIS A 116 -10.10 7.88 -10.37
N GLU A 117 -9.40 9.02 -10.46
CA GLU A 117 -8.91 9.53 -11.74
C GLU A 117 -7.70 8.75 -12.27
N GLN A 118 -6.82 8.23 -11.40
CA GLN A 118 -5.79 7.27 -11.83
C GLN A 118 -6.42 6.03 -12.45
N TYR A 119 -7.47 5.50 -11.81
CA TYR A 119 -8.15 4.29 -12.30
C TYR A 119 -8.91 4.55 -13.60
N ALA A 120 -9.57 5.71 -13.72
CA ALA A 120 -10.28 6.11 -14.93
C ALA A 120 -9.34 6.35 -16.11
N ALA A 121 -8.19 7.00 -15.88
CA ALA A 121 -7.16 7.20 -16.89
C ALA A 121 -6.39 5.90 -17.22
N GLY A 122 -6.37 4.95 -16.29
CA GLY A 122 -5.60 3.71 -16.40
C GLY A 122 -4.09 3.90 -16.24
N GLU A 123 -3.65 5.08 -15.81
CA GLU A 123 -2.27 5.49 -15.59
C GLU A 123 -2.15 6.39 -14.36
N GLY A 124 -0.93 6.49 -13.81
CA GLY A 124 -0.67 7.25 -12.58
C GLY A 124 0.35 6.57 -11.67
N PRO A 125 0.81 7.26 -10.62
CA PRO A 125 1.87 6.78 -9.74
C PRO A 125 1.54 5.44 -9.06
N CYS A 126 0.34 5.25 -8.52
CA CYS A 126 0.01 4.01 -7.81
C CYS A 126 -0.11 2.81 -8.76
N LEU A 127 -0.67 3.05 -9.95
CA LEU A 127 -0.79 2.04 -10.99
C LEU A 127 0.56 1.67 -11.58
N GLN A 128 1.45 2.65 -11.76
CA GLN A 128 2.81 2.35 -12.20
C GLN A 128 3.55 1.54 -11.14
N ALA A 129 3.56 1.99 -9.87
CA ALA A 129 4.24 1.28 -8.79
C ALA A 129 3.78 -0.18 -8.70
N SER A 130 2.45 -0.40 -8.71
CA SER A 130 1.84 -1.74 -8.76
C SER A 130 2.36 -2.57 -9.94
N ARG A 131 2.32 -2.03 -11.16
CA ARG A 131 2.68 -2.75 -12.40
C ARG A 131 4.17 -3.04 -12.53
N THR A 132 5.03 -2.11 -12.15
CA THR A 132 6.49 -2.24 -12.29
C THR A 132 7.16 -2.88 -11.09
N ARG A 133 6.48 -2.90 -9.92
CA ARG A 133 7.07 -3.25 -8.62
C ARG A 133 8.25 -2.39 -8.22
N GLU A 134 8.20 -1.12 -8.63
CA GLU A 134 9.19 -0.12 -8.26
C GLU A 134 8.49 1.00 -7.53
N THR A 135 9.14 1.52 -6.48
CA THR A 135 8.66 2.72 -5.79
C THR A 135 8.72 3.91 -6.73
N VAL A 136 7.66 4.71 -6.70
CA VAL A 136 7.52 5.92 -7.51
C VAL A 136 7.52 7.12 -6.57
N LEU A 137 8.55 7.94 -6.67
CA LEU A 137 8.67 9.22 -5.97
C LEU A 137 8.75 10.32 -7.04
N VAL A 138 7.73 11.17 -7.13
CA VAL A 138 7.67 12.25 -8.13
C VAL A 138 6.93 13.48 -7.64
N ASP A 139 7.35 14.64 -8.13
CA ASP A 139 6.62 15.89 -8.02
C ASP A 139 5.62 16.07 -9.16
N LEU A 140 4.66 16.98 -8.98
CA LEU A 140 3.58 17.25 -9.92
C LEU A 140 4.06 17.67 -11.32
N ASP A 141 5.17 18.38 -11.42
CA ASP A 141 5.68 18.80 -12.73
C ASP A 141 6.17 17.58 -13.53
N GLU A 142 6.97 16.69 -12.92
CA GLU A 142 7.37 15.42 -13.54
C GLU A 142 6.16 14.50 -13.80
N ALA A 143 5.22 14.42 -12.85
CA ALA A 143 4.00 13.64 -13.02
C ALA A 143 3.15 14.17 -14.19
N THR A 144 3.19 15.47 -14.48
CA THR A 144 2.44 16.08 -15.59
C THR A 144 3.01 15.66 -16.94
N ASP A 145 4.34 15.55 -17.04
CA ASP A 145 5.01 15.05 -18.25
C ASP A 145 4.72 13.57 -18.49
N ARG A 146 4.53 12.79 -17.43
CA ARG A 146 4.35 11.33 -17.48
C ARG A 146 2.88 10.89 -17.60
N TRP A 147 1.98 11.54 -16.87
CA TRP A 147 0.55 11.19 -16.77
C TRP A 147 -0.33 12.44 -16.80
N PRO A 148 -0.39 13.15 -17.94
CA PRO A 148 -1.08 14.43 -18.03
C PRO A 148 -2.57 14.34 -17.67
N ALA A 149 -3.25 13.25 -18.05
CA ALA A 149 -4.67 13.05 -17.76
C ALA A 149 -4.96 12.93 -16.25
N PHE A 150 -4.06 12.30 -15.50
CA PHE A 150 -4.17 12.17 -14.04
C PHE A 150 -3.94 13.49 -13.32
N THR A 151 -2.92 14.25 -13.73
CA THR A 151 -2.46 15.43 -12.97
C THR A 151 -3.45 16.60 -12.94
N GLU A 152 -4.39 16.67 -13.88
CA GLU A 152 -5.45 17.69 -13.86
C GLU A 152 -6.30 17.59 -12.59
N SER A 153 -6.67 16.37 -12.18
CA SER A 153 -7.45 16.13 -10.95
C SER A 153 -6.61 16.32 -9.70
N ALA A 154 -5.36 15.83 -9.70
CA ALA A 154 -4.45 16.03 -8.58
C ALA A 154 -4.28 17.53 -8.27
N ARG A 155 -4.19 18.38 -9.30
CA ARG A 155 -4.17 19.85 -9.17
C ARG A 155 -5.45 20.40 -8.54
N ALA A 156 -6.62 19.89 -8.92
CA ALA A 156 -7.90 20.33 -8.36
C ALA A 156 -8.03 20.02 -6.86
N GLU A 157 -7.45 18.90 -6.40
CA GLU A 157 -7.39 18.52 -4.98
C GLU A 157 -6.21 19.18 -4.23
N GLY A 158 -5.38 19.96 -4.94
CA GLY A 158 -4.21 20.66 -4.39
C GLY A 158 -3.01 19.75 -4.11
N ILE A 159 -2.98 18.53 -4.65
CA ILE A 159 -1.86 17.59 -4.51
C ILE A 159 -0.73 17.99 -5.46
N ARG A 160 0.49 17.98 -4.94
CA ARG A 160 1.71 18.44 -5.62
C ARG A 160 2.89 17.47 -5.56
N SER A 161 2.83 16.45 -4.69
CA SER A 161 3.87 15.43 -4.55
C SER A 161 3.22 14.05 -4.41
N PHE A 162 3.88 13.03 -4.94
CA PHE A 162 3.39 11.65 -4.98
C PHE A 162 4.49 10.70 -4.56
N LEU A 163 4.18 9.81 -3.62
CA LEU A 163 5.03 8.69 -3.26
C LEU A 163 4.17 7.42 -3.24
N ALA A 164 4.54 6.41 -4.03
CA ALA A 164 3.80 5.16 -4.11
C ALA A 164 4.76 3.97 -4.10
N ALA A 165 4.58 3.06 -3.14
CA ALA A 165 5.37 1.84 -3.03
C ALA A 165 4.50 0.61 -3.31
N PRO A 166 5.00 -0.40 -4.04
CA PRO A 166 4.21 -1.56 -4.42
C PRO A 166 3.91 -2.50 -3.24
N LEU A 167 2.74 -3.14 -3.27
CA LEU A 167 2.37 -4.27 -2.42
C LEU A 167 2.33 -5.53 -3.27
N PHE A 168 3.07 -6.58 -2.91
CA PHE A 168 3.14 -7.82 -3.69
C PHE A 168 3.53 -9.02 -2.83
N VAL A 169 3.02 -10.20 -3.17
CA VAL A 169 3.37 -11.48 -2.53
C VAL A 169 3.95 -12.40 -3.58
N ASP A 170 5.18 -12.86 -3.36
CA ASP A 170 5.92 -13.69 -4.32
C ASP A 170 5.88 -13.04 -5.72
N ASP A 171 5.34 -13.73 -6.73
CA ASP A 171 5.20 -13.22 -8.10
C ASP A 171 3.85 -12.54 -8.38
N HIS A 172 3.05 -12.24 -7.36
CA HIS A 172 1.74 -11.61 -7.50
C HIS A 172 1.72 -10.20 -6.93
N THR A 173 1.48 -9.21 -7.79
CA THR A 173 1.20 -7.85 -7.34
C THR A 173 -0.18 -7.79 -6.71
N LEU A 174 -0.27 -7.20 -5.52
CA LEU A 174 -1.51 -6.94 -4.80
C LEU A 174 -2.00 -5.51 -5.02
N GLY A 175 -1.09 -4.54 -5.19
CA GLY A 175 -1.43 -3.13 -5.38
C GLY A 175 -0.30 -2.20 -4.99
N ALA A 176 -0.62 -1.10 -4.30
CA ALA A 176 0.35 -0.10 -3.84
C ALA A 176 -0.14 0.63 -2.57
N LEU A 177 0.80 1.09 -1.74
CA LEU A 177 0.57 2.07 -0.68
C LEU A 177 1.00 3.44 -1.19
N ASN A 178 0.11 4.43 -1.10
CA ASN A 178 0.23 5.72 -1.77
C ASN A 178 0.14 6.86 -0.75
N LEU A 179 1.03 7.83 -0.88
CA LEU A 179 1.05 9.08 -0.14
C LEU A 179 0.97 10.26 -1.11
N TYR A 180 0.21 11.27 -0.70
CA TYR A 180 -0.03 12.49 -1.45
C TYR A 180 0.27 13.69 -0.57
N GLY A 181 1.15 14.57 -1.05
CA GLY A 181 1.50 15.82 -0.37
C GLY A 181 0.99 17.03 -1.14
N ARG A 182 0.55 18.07 -0.44
CA ARG A 182 0.15 19.37 -1.02
C ARG A 182 1.32 20.34 -1.16
N GLY A 183 2.41 20.11 -0.44
CA GLY A 183 3.69 20.78 -0.69
C GLY A 183 4.33 20.24 -1.98
N PRO A 184 5.10 21.05 -2.71
CA PRO A 184 6.08 20.51 -3.66
C PRO A 184 7.22 19.85 -2.89
N SER A 185 7.80 18.79 -3.45
CA SER A 185 8.88 18.01 -2.88
C SER A 185 8.59 17.61 -1.43
N ALA A 186 7.35 17.17 -1.20
CA ALA A 186 6.88 16.81 0.14
C ALA A 186 7.52 15.53 0.68
N PHE A 187 8.09 14.72 -0.21
CA PHE A 187 8.70 13.43 0.09
C PHE A 187 10.11 13.36 -0.49
N ASP A 188 10.99 12.64 0.19
CA ASP A 188 12.35 12.34 -0.27
C ASP A 188 12.64 10.83 -0.31
N GLU A 189 13.90 10.47 -0.56
CA GLU A 189 14.35 9.07 -0.63
C GLU A 189 14.25 8.35 0.73
N VAL A 190 14.37 9.08 1.85
CA VAL A 190 14.22 8.49 3.19
C VAL A 190 12.76 8.13 3.43
N ASP A 191 11.83 8.99 3.01
CA ASP A 191 10.40 8.68 3.05
C ASP A 191 10.06 7.47 2.17
N ALA A 192 10.71 7.34 1.01
CA ALA A 192 10.59 6.18 0.14
C ALA A 192 11.06 4.89 0.82
N ASP A 193 12.23 4.91 1.48
CA ASP A 193 12.77 3.77 2.24
C ASP A 193 11.82 3.35 3.38
N VAL A 194 11.26 4.32 4.11
CA VAL A 194 10.26 4.06 5.17
C VAL A 194 9.00 3.43 4.59
N LEU A 195 8.53 3.92 3.44
CA LEU A 195 7.34 3.39 2.79
C LEU A 195 7.56 1.96 2.28
N GLU A 196 8.74 1.67 1.72
CA GLU A 196 9.13 0.33 1.29
C GLU A 196 9.21 -0.65 2.47
N LEU A 197 9.71 -0.21 3.63
CA LEU A 197 9.72 -1.03 4.84
C LEU A 197 8.28 -1.38 5.29
N LEU A 198 7.36 -0.41 5.21
CA LEU A 198 5.94 -0.58 5.53
C LEU A 198 5.25 -1.54 4.55
N THR A 199 5.46 -1.36 3.24
CA THR A 199 4.85 -2.23 2.22
C THR A 199 5.42 -3.65 2.25
N GLY A 200 6.72 -3.82 2.47
CA GLY A 200 7.35 -5.13 2.61
C GLY A 200 6.84 -5.89 3.84
N THR A 201 6.63 -5.16 4.94
CA THR A 201 6.01 -5.65 6.17
C THR A 201 4.60 -6.19 5.92
N VAL A 202 3.74 -5.39 5.31
CA VAL A 202 2.34 -5.75 5.04
C VAL A 202 2.25 -6.86 4.02
N SER A 203 3.03 -6.78 2.94
CA SER A 203 3.12 -7.82 1.92
C SER A 203 3.46 -9.18 2.53
N ARG A 204 4.40 -9.24 3.48
CA ARG A 204 4.72 -10.48 4.18
C ARG A 204 3.54 -11.01 5.00
N ALA A 205 2.88 -10.15 5.79
CA ALA A 205 1.73 -10.55 6.60
C ALA A 205 0.60 -11.12 5.74
N ILE A 206 0.31 -10.45 4.61
CA ILE A 206 -0.66 -10.93 3.62
C ILE A 206 -0.20 -12.27 3.02
N GLY A 207 1.08 -12.40 2.70
CA GLY A 207 1.65 -13.65 2.17
C GLY A 207 1.59 -14.82 3.15
N GLU A 208 1.72 -14.57 4.46
CA GLU A 208 1.56 -15.60 5.49
C GLU A 208 0.10 -16.06 5.59
N PHE A 209 -0.85 -15.13 5.56
CA PHE A 209 -2.28 -15.44 5.48
C PHE A 209 -2.66 -16.20 4.20
N ALA A 210 -2.15 -15.73 3.06
CA ALA A 210 -2.36 -16.31 1.74
C ALA A 210 -1.78 -17.73 1.57
N ARG A 211 -0.88 -18.15 2.46
CA ARG A 211 -0.35 -19.53 2.52
C ARG A 211 -1.17 -20.42 3.45
N PHE A 212 -1.95 -19.83 4.36
CA PHE A 212 -2.77 -20.55 5.33
C PHE A 212 -4.16 -20.91 4.77
N LYS A 213 -4.71 -20.07 3.88
CA LYS A 213 -5.73 -20.48 2.91
C LYS A 213 -4.99 -20.84 1.60
N SER A 214 -5.48 -21.76 0.76
CA SER A 214 -4.72 -22.17 -0.44
C SER A 214 -4.40 -20.95 -1.35
N ALA A 215 -3.40 -21.04 -2.25
CA ALA A 215 -3.01 -19.91 -3.12
C ALA A 215 -4.17 -19.33 -3.97
N ARG A 216 -5.26 -20.09 -4.15
CA ARG A 216 -6.50 -19.66 -4.81
C ARG A 216 -7.46 -18.94 -3.87
N ASP A 217 -7.41 -19.25 -2.58
CA ASP A 217 -8.24 -18.64 -1.53
C ASP A 217 -7.75 -17.25 -1.12
N ALA A 218 -6.47 -16.92 -1.31
CA ALA A 218 -5.92 -15.60 -1.02
C ALA A 218 -6.52 -14.51 -1.91
N ALA A 219 -6.69 -14.85 -3.19
CA ALA A 219 -7.38 -14.05 -4.19
C ALA A 219 -8.85 -13.83 -3.81
N ASP A 220 -9.57 -14.90 -3.52
CA ASP A 220 -10.98 -14.81 -3.12
C ASP A 220 -11.16 -14.12 -1.75
N ALA A 221 -10.19 -14.26 -0.83
CA ALA A 221 -10.19 -13.58 0.46
C ALA A 221 -9.95 -12.07 0.29
N LEU A 222 -9.06 -11.67 -0.61
CA LEU A 222 -8.86 -10.26 -0.95
C LEU A 222 -10.12 -9.67 -1.60
N GLN A 223 -10.77 -10.41 -2.51
CA GLN A 223 -12.07 -10.01 -3.09
C GLN A 223 -13.14 -9.83 -2.00
N ARG A 224 -13.29 -10.81 -1.10
CA ARG A 224 -14.26 -10.74 0.00
C ARG A 224 -13.94 -9.65 1.01
N ALA A 225 -12.67 -9.38 1.31
CA ALA A 225 -12.22 -8.27 2.16
C ALA A 225 -12.59 -6.89 1.60
N LEU A 226 -13.01 -6.83 0.33
CA LEU A 226 -13.50 -5.60 -0.30
C LEU A 226 -15.01 -5.57 -0.35
N GLU A 227 -15.65 -6.73 -0.38
CA GLU A 227 -17.08 -6.85 -0.13
C GLU A 227 -17.41 -6.48 1.34
N THR A 228 -16.50 -6.76 2.28
CA THR A 228 -16.60 -6.30 3.68
C THR A 228 -16.41 -4.79 3.81
N ARG A 229 -15.77 -4.13 2.84
CA ARG A 229 -15.50 -2.68 2.85
C ARG A 229 -16.77 -1.83 2.71
N ALA A 230 -17.74 -2.26 1.91
CA ALA A 230 -18.91 -1.42 1.62
C ALA A 230 -19.69 -1.02 2.89
N PRO A 231 -20.03 -1.95 3.81
CA PRO A 231 -20.64 -1.57 5.09
C PRO A 231 -19.75 -0.69 5.97
N ILE A 232 -18.44 -0.98 6.03
CA ILE A 232 -17.48 -0.21 6.86
C ILE A 232 -17.37 1.23 6.36
N GLU A 233 -17.30 1.45 5.05
CA GLU A 233 -17.23 2.78 4.46
C GLU A 233 -18.54 3.56 4.61
N GLN A 234 -19.69 2.90 4.47
CA GLN A 234 -21.00 3.51 4.77
C GLN A 234 -21.08 3.94 6.24
N ALA A 235 -20.71 3.05 7.15
CA ALA A 235 -20.65 3.33 8.59
C ALA A 235 -19.70 4.50 8.90
N LYS A 236 -18.48 4.51 8.33
CA LYS A 236 -17.53 5.63 8.46
C LYS A 236 -18.16 6.94 7.98
N GLY A 237 -18.75 6.95 6.79
CA GLY A 237 -19.41 8.13 6.22
C GLY A 237 -20.54 8.65 7.12
N MET A 238 -21.38 7.77 7.67
CA MET A 238 -22.42 8.12 8.63
C MET A 238 -21.85 8.72 9.91
N LEU A 239 -20.81 8.11 10.49
CA LEU A 239 -20.14 8.62 11.70
C LEU A 239 -19.49 9.98 11.46
N MET A 240 -18.83 10.18 10.32
CA MET A 240 -18.27 11.47 9.93
C MET A 240 -19.37 12.54 9.85
N ALA A 241 -20.51 12.23 9.24
CA ALA A 241 -21.64 13.14 9.13
C ALA A 241 -22.27 13.47 10.50
N LEU A 242 -22.49 12.45 11.35
CA LEU A 242 -23.15 12.57 12.64
C LEU A 242 -22.27 13.24 13.70
N HIS A 243 -21.00 12.83 13.79
CA HIS A 243 -20.08 13.27 14.84
C HIS A 243 -19.14 14.40 14.40
N ARG A 244 -19.16 14.79 13.12
CA ARG A 244 -18.26 15.83 12.55
C ARG A 244 -16.78 15.51 12.78
N ILE A 245 -16.45 14.24 12.65
CA ILE A 245 -15.10 13.70 12.76
C ILE A 245 -14.54 13.32 11.40
N ASP A 246 -13.23 13.15 11.30
CA ASP A 246 -12.60 12.65 10.09
C ASP A 246 -12.76 11.12 9.93
N ALA A 247 -12.33 10.61 8.76
CA ALA A 247 -12.46 9.19 8.42
C ALA A 247 -11.63 8.28 9.33
N HIS A 248 -10.48 8.77 9.83
CA HIS A 248 -9.61 8.05 10.75
C HIS A 248 -10.29 7.87 12.11
N GLN A 249 -10.76 8.98 12.70
CA GLN A 249 -11.52 8.97 13.95
C GLN A 249 -12.76 8.08 13.87
N ALA A 250 -13.51 8.13 12.76
CA ALA A 250 -14.67 7.28 12.52
C ALA A 250 -14.31 5.79 12.52
N PHE A 251 -13.21 5.41 11.84
CA PHE A 251 -12.74 4.02 11.83
C PHE A 251 -12.31 3.55 13.23
N GLN A 252 -11.61 4.40 14.00
CA GLN A 252 -11.21 4.07 15.37
C GLN A 252 -12.41 3.81 16.29
N LEU A 253 -13.52 4.51 16.10
CA LEU A 253 -14.76 4.22 16.83
C LEU A 253 -15.32 2.84 16.50
N LEU A 254 -15.38 2.47 15.21
CA LEU A 254 -15.84 1.14 14.77
C LEU A 254 -14.93 0.04 15.32
N ARG A 255 -13.61 0.23 15.23
CA ARG A 255 -12.61 -0.70 15.76
C ARG A 255 -12.75 -0.89 17.27
N LYS A 256 -12.88 0.21 18.02
CA LYS A 256 -13.07 0.16 19.48
C LYS A 256 -14.34 -0.62 19.85
N GLN A 257 -15.43 -0.40 19.12
CA GLN A 257 -16.67 -1.13 19.33
C GLN A 257 -16.48 -2.63 19.05
N SER A 258 -15.90 -2.99 17.90
CA SER A 258 -15.58 -4.37 17.52
C SER A 258 -14.75 -5.10 18.57
N GLN A 259 -13.70 -4.45 19.10
CA GLN A 259 -12.86 -5.01 20.17
C GLN A 259 -13.62 -5.16 21.48
N THR A 260 -14.42 -4.16 21.87
CA THR A 260 -15.16 -4.17 23.15
C THR A 260 -16.25 -5.25 23.15
N THR A 261 -16.90 -5.48 22.01
CA THR A 261 -17.98 -6.48 21.88
C THR A 261 -17.49 -7.83 21.38
N ASN A 262 -16.19 -7.98 21.10
CA ASN A 262 -15.60 -9.17 20.47
C ASN A 262 -16.39 -9.62 19.23
N THR A 263 -16.78 -8.65 18.40
CA THR A 263 -17.59 -8.85 17.20
C THR A 263 -16.78 -8.41 16.00
N ARG A 264 -16.95 -9.10 14.86
CA ARG A 264 -16.33 -8.74 13.59
C ARG A 264 -16.62 -7.29 13.21
N LEU A 265 -15.61 -6.60 12.68
CA LEU A 265 -15.70 -5.18 12.36
C LEU A 265 -16.79 -4.91 11.31
N ARG A 266 -16.88 -5.79 10.31
CA ARG A 266 -17.95 -5.76 9.31
C ARG A 266 -19.33 -5.83 9.94
N ASP A 267 -19.52 -6.73 10.90
CA ASP A 267 -20.82 -6.93 11.55
C ASP A 267 -21.20 -5.72 12.42
N VAL A 268 -20.22 -5.08 13.08
CA VAL A 268 -20.43 -3.81 13.78
C VAL A 268 -20.89 -2.72 12.80
N ALA A 269 -20.22 -2.60 11.65
CA ALA A 269 -20.58 -1.62 10.64
C ALA A 269 -21.97 -1.86 10.05
N LEU A 270 -22.31 -3.12 9.73
CA LEU A 270 -23.64 -3.51 9.26
C LEU A 270 -24.73 -3.14 10.27
N ASN A 271 -24.55 -3.51 11.54
CA ASN A 271 -25.50 -3.17 12.60
C ASN A 271 -25.68 -1.64 12.73
N LEU A 272 -24.60 -0.87 12.63
CA LEU A 272 -24.68 0.59 12.68
C LEU A 272 -25.47 1.16 11.51
N VAL A 273 -25.18 0.69 10.29
CA VAL A 273 -25.88 1.11 9.07
C VAL A 273 -27.37 0.77 9.17
N GLU A 274 -27.72 -0.43 9.64
CA GLU A 274 -29.10 -0.85 9.83
C GLU A 274 -29.83 0.02 10.87
N GLN A 275 -29.20 0.30 12.01
CA GLN A 275 -29.79 1.13 13.07
C GLN A 275 -30.06 2.57 12.61
N LEU A 276 -29.14 3.16 11.84
CA LEU A 276 -29.24 4.56 11.39
C LEU A 276 -30.04 4.73 10.10
N SER A 277 -30.24 3.65 9.34
CA SER A 277 -31.04 3.65 8.10
C SER A 277 -32.46 3.12 8.31
N ALA A 278 -32.78 2.64 9.51
CA ALA A 278 -34.14 2.22 9.85
C ALA A 278 -35.08 3.43 9.71
N PRO A 279 -36.17 3.32 8.92
CA PRO A 279 -37.12 4.41 8.79
C PRO A 279 -37.73 4.72 10.16
N GLU A 280 -37.69 6.00 10.57
CA GLU A 280 -38.57 6.46 11.64
C GLU A 280 -40.02 6.19 11.19
N ASP A 281 -40.82 5.56 12.06
CA ASP A 281 -42.26 5.42 11.85
C ASP A 281 -42.87 6.84 11.74
N PHE A 282 -42.92 7.37 10.52
CA PHE A 282 -43.73 8.54 10.21
C PHE A 282 -45.18 8.08 10.27
N ALA A 283 -45.74 8.08 11.47
CA ALA A 283 -47.17 8.04 11.69
C ALA A 283 -47.76 9.27 10.96
N VAL A 284 -48.29 9.03 9.77
CA VAL A 284 -49.10 10.02 9.05
C VAL A 284 -50.38 10.17 9.87
N ASP A 285 -50.50 11.29 10.58
CA ASP A 285 -51.73 11.67 11.27
C ASP A 285 -52.78 12.01 10.19
N GLU A 286 -53.50 10.98 9.73
CA GLU A 286 -54.74 11.12 8.98
C GLU A 286 -55.86 11.61 9.91
N THR A 287 -55.79 12.86 10.35
CA THR A 287 -56.96 13.56 10.88
C THR A 287 -57.05 15.00 10.37
N ALA A 288 -57.54 15.13 9.14
CA ALA A 288 -58.24 16.34 8.71
C ALA A 288 -59.38 15.95 7.75
N SER A 289 -60.55 15.64 8.34
CA SER A 289 -61.86 15.81 7.71
C SER A 289 -62.53 17.06 8.24
#